data_AF-A0A1Y1MM87-F1
#
_entry.id   AF-A0A1Y1MM87-F1
#
_cell.length_a   1.000
_cell.length_b   1.000
_cell.length_c   1.000
_cell.angle_alpha   90.00
_cell.angle_beta   90.00
_cell.angle_gamma   90.00
#
_symmetry.space_group_name_H-M   'P 1'
#
loop_
_entity.id
_entity.type
_entity.pdbx_description
1 polymer ?
#
loop_
_entity_poly.entity_id
_entity_poly.type
_entity_poly.pdbx_seq_one_letter_code
_entity_poly.pdbx_strand_id
1 'polypeptide(L)'
;MAAEPSTIQPDEPSYIDYESFLSPDFSPAQFANTLVVSTNNPNDTPLDLSTPLSRVLFDAQEVDSHIDLLTTRSAVPLLEYTRAQNEASQRIVSELDTQIKSLDDSYKQLEREVIDKHAEADEVRQVALRLWETLRLG
;
A
#
# COMPACT_ATOMS: atom_id res chain seq x y z
N MET A 1 -15.39 -8.64 21.88
CA MET A 1 -15.68 -7.20 21.85
C MET A 1 -15.68 -6.81 20.39
N ALA A 2 -16.86 -6.81 19.77
CA ALA A 2 -17.00 -6.62 18.32
C ALA A 2 -16.77 -5.15 17.98
N ALA A 3 -15.98 -4.88 16.93
CA ALA A 3 -15.77 -3.54 16.40
C ALA A 3 -17.13 -2.98 15.94
N GLU A 4 -17.55 -1.88 16.55
CA GLU A 4 -18.72 -1.13 16.10
C GLU A 4 -18.44 -0.59 14.68
N PRO A 5 -19.42 -0.67 13.77
CA PRO A 5 -19.26 -0.12 12.43
C PRO A 5 -19.14 1.40 12.56
N SER A 6 -18.07 1.96 11.99
CA SER A 6 -17.89 3.41 11.83
C SER A 6 -19.19 4.01 11.32
N THR A 7 -19.88 4.77 12.17
CA THR A 7 -21.04 5.54 11.79
C THR A 7 -20.57 6.55 10.76
N ILE A 8 -20.81 6.24 9.47
CA ILE A 8 -20.79 7.24 8.41
C ILE A 8 -21.87 8.24 8.82
N GLN A 9 -21.44 9.36 9.40
CA GLN A 9 -22.33 10.49 9.62
C GLN A 9 -22.92 10.83 8.26
N PRO A 10 -24.25 10.98 8.15
CA PRO A 10 -24.86 11.34 6.89
C PRO A 10 -24.18 12.61 6.37
N ASP A 11 -23.73 12.58 5.11
CA ASP A 11 -23.21 13.75 4.42
C ASP A 11 -24.13 14.92 4.75
N GLU A 12 -23.59 15.90 5.47
CA GLU A 12 -24.20 17.22 5.49
C GLU A 12 -24.43 17.59 4.02
N PRO A 13 -25.61 18.14 3.65
CA PRO A 13 -25.90 18.49 2.27
C PRO A 13 -24.88 19.55 1.84
N SER A 14 -23.76 19.08 1.28
CA SER A 14 -22.70 19.94 0.79
C SER A 14 -23.19 20.54 -0.49
N TYR A 15 -23.02 21.85 -0.57
CA TYR A 15 -23.35 22.59 -1.77
C TYR A 15 -22.38 22.27 -2.94
N ILE A 16 -21.28 21.58 -2.64
CA ILE A 16 -20.30 21.15 -3.61
C ILE A 16 -20.58 19.71 -4.02
N ASP A 17 -20.64 19.50 -5.33
CA ASP A 17 -20.69 18.18 -5.93
C ASP A 17 -19.30 17.54 -5.95
N TYR A 18 -18.90 16.95 -4.84
CA TYR A 18 -17.60 16.29 -4.70
C TYR A 18 -17.45 15.07 -5.63
N GLU A 19 -18.53 14.39 -5.97
CA GLU A 19 -18.51 13.24 -6.89
C GLU A 19 -18.02 13.64 -8.28
N SER A 20 -18.47 14.81 -8.75
CA SER A 20 -18.00 15.39 -10.02
C SER A 20 -16.50 15.72 -9.99
N PHE A 21 -15.93 16.14 -8.85
CA PHE A 21 -14.51 16.47 -8.71
C PHE A 21 -13.60 15.26 -8.51
N LEU A 22 -14.10 14.19 -7.91
CA LEU A 22 -13.37 12.95 -7.68
C LEU A 22 -13.45 11.98 -8.87
N SER A 23 -14.30 12.27 -9.86
CA SER A 23 -14.42 11.47 -11.07
C SER A 23 -13.09 11.42 -11.85
N PRO A 24 -12.66 10.24 -12.33
CA PRO A 24 -11.44 10.10 -13.13
C PRO A 24 -11.51 10.85 -14.48
N ASP A 25 -12.71 11.18 -14.94
CA ASP A 25 -12.96 11.91 -16.19
C ASP A 25 -13.10 13.43 -15.98
N PHE A 26 -12.82 13.94 -14.77
CA PHE A 26 -12.95 15.36 -14.48
C PHE A 26 -12.01 16.21 -15.35
N SER A 27 -12.58 17.16 -16.09
CA SER A 27 -11.84 18.12 -16.90
C SER A 27 -12.08 19.55 -16.42
N PRO A 28 -11.04 20.22 -15.88
CA PRO A 28 -11.17 21.60 -15.38
C PRO A 28 -11.66 22.58 -16.44
N ALA A 29 -11.23 22.41 -17.70
CA ALA A 29 -11.62 23.28 -18.80
C ALA A 29 -13.10 23.11 -19.19
N GLN A 30 -13.60 21.87 -19.17
CA GLN A 30 -15.02 21.60 -19.46
C GLN A 30 -15.92 22.09 -18.33
N PHE A 31 -15.48 21.92 -17.08
CA PHE A 31 -16.18 22.45 -15.91
C PHE A 31 -16.25 23.98 -15.95
N ALA A 32 -15.12 24.66 -16.19
CA ALA A 32 -15.09 26.11 -16.31
C ALA A 32 -15.97 26.63 -17.47
N ASN A 33 -15.97 25.94 -18.62
CA ASN A 33 -16.84 26.30 -19.74
C ASN A 33 -18.32 26.14 -19.38
N THR A 34 -18.69 25.02 -18.76
CA THR A 34 -20.05 24.78 -18.28
C THR A 34 -20.50 25.88 -17.32
N LEU A 35 -19.61 26.33 -16.42
CA LEU A 35 -19.90 27.39 -15.46
C LEU A 35 -20.07 28.76 -16.12
N VAL A 36 -19.24 29.09 -17.12
CA VAL A 36 -19.37 30.33 -17.89
C VAL A 36 -20.69 30.34 -18.66
N VAL A 37 -21.05 29.24 -19.32
CA VAL A 37 -22.31 29.11 -20.07
C VAL A 37 -23.53 29.13 -19.15
N SER A 38 -23.44 28.57 -17.94
CA SER A 38 -24.57 28.57 -16.99
C SER A 38 -24.79 29.91 -16.30
N THR A 39 -23.75 30.73 -16.18
CA THR A 39 -23.81 32.03 -15.49
C THR A 39 -24.05 33.22 -16.42
N ASN A 40 -23.82 33.07 -17.72
CA ASN A 40 -23.95 34.14 -18.71
C ASN A 40 -25.07 33.87 -19.72
N ASN A 41 -25.76 34.93 -20.17
CA ASN A 41 -26.65 34.84 -21.32
C ASN A 41 -25.82 34.93 -22.62
N PRO A 42 -26.13 34.15 -23.68
CA PRO A 42 -25.45 34.26 -24.97
C PRO A 42 -25.53 35.65 -25.63
N ASN A 43 -26.42 36.52 -25.17
CA ASN A 43 -26.54 37.90 -25.65
C ASN A 43 -25.82 38.94 -24.77
N ASP A 44 -25.21 38.55 -23.65
CA ASP A 44 -24.51 39.48 -22.77
C ASP A 44 -23.21 39.98 -23.41
N THR A 45 -23.07 41.30 -23.53
CA THR A 45 -21.85 41.96 -24.01
C THR A 45 -21.54 43.15 -23.08
N PRO A 46 -20.43 43.15 -22.32
CA PRO A 46 -19.36 42.14 -22.28
C PRO A 46 -19.71 40.89 -21.47
N LEU A 47 -19.03 39.78 -21.77
CA LEU A 47 -19.11 38.52 -21.02
C LEU A 47 -18.65 38.72 -19.57
N ASP A 48 -19.46 38.28 -18.60
CA ASP A 48 -19.10 38.34 -17.19
C ASP A 48 -18.32 37.10 -16.75
N LEU A 49 -17.04 37.31 -16.47
CA LEU A 49 -16.16 36.29 -15.90
C LEU A 49 -16.01 36.40 -14.38
N SER A 50 -16.49 37.49 -13.78
CA SER A 50 -16.33 37.72 -12.35
C SER A 50 -17.21 36.77 -11.53
N THR A 51 -18.46 36.59 -11.92
CA THR A 51 -19.39 35.67 -11.25
C THR A 51 -18.91 34.21 -11.27
N PRO A 52 -18.58 33.58 -12.43
CA PRO A 52 -18.06 32.22 -12.44
C PRO A 52 -16.69 32.09 -11.74
N LEU A 53 -15.83 33.11 -11.78
CA LEU A 53 -14.55 33.07 -11.05
C LEU A 53 -14.76 33.09 -9.54
N SER A 54 -15.58 34.02 -9.03
CA SER A 54 -15.91 34.08 -7.61
C SER A 54 -16.50 32.76 -7.13
N ARG A 55 -17.34 32.14 -7.96
CA ARG A 55 -17.90 30.83 -7.66
C ARG A 55 -16.83 29.76 -7.43
N VAL A 56 -15.92 29.57 -8.38
CA VAL A 56 -14.84 28.57 -8.27
C VAL A 56 -13.95 28.84 -7.05
N LEU A 57 -13.68 30.11 -6.74
CA LEU A 57 -12.89 30.47 -5.58
C LEU A 57 -13.58 30.09 -4.26
N PHE A 58 -14.89 30.29 -4.16
CA PHE A 58 -15.66 29.81 -3.00
C PHE A 58 -15.65 28.29 -2.92
N ASP A 59 -15.85 27.60 -4.05
CA ASP A 59 -15.84 26.13 -4.08
C ASP A 59 -14.46 25.59 -3.64
N ALA A 60 -13.36 26.23 -4.05
CA ALA A 60 -12.01 25.85 -3.63
C ALA A 60 -11.75 26.10 -2.13
N GLN A 61 -12.21 27.23 -1.59
CA GLN A 61 -12.07 27.55 -0.16
C GLN A 61 -12.83 26.57 0.73
N GLU A 62 -14.03 26.18 0.30
CA GLU A 62 -14.85 25.23 1.04
C GLU A 62 -14.22 23.83 1.03
N VAL A 63 -13.68 23.38 -0.11
CA VAL A 63 -12.92 22.12 -0.19
C VAL A 63 -11.72 22.14 0.77
N ASP A 64 -10.96 23.23 0.77
CA ASP A 64 -9.80 23.40 1.65
C ASP A 64 -10.20 23.34 3.13
N SER A 65 -11.23 24.09 3.52
CA SER A 65 -11.75 24.08 4.90
C SER A 65 -12.29 22.70 5.31
N HIS A 66 -12.94 21.99 4.39
CA HIS A 66 -13.44 20.65 4.63
C HIS A 66 -12.30 19.64 4.83
N ILE A 67 -11.26 19.70 4.01
CA ILE A 67 -10.05 18.88 4.15
C ILE A 67 -9.38 19.17 5.49
N ASP A 68 -9.25 20.42 5.88
CA ASP A 68 -8.65 20.81 7.16
C ASP A 68 -9.46 20.27 8.35
N LEU A 69 -10.79 20.38 8.29
CA LEU A 69 -11.68 19.86 9.33
C LEU A 69 -11.59 18.34 9.44
N LEU A 70 -11.66 17.62 8.33
CA LEU A 70 -11.54 16.16 8.29
C LEU A 70 -10.16 15.73 8.78
N THR A 71 -9.10 16.37 8.31
CA THR A 71 -7.72 16.05 8.70
C THR A 71 -7.51 16.30 10.17
N THR A 72 -7.98 17.43 10.71
CA THR A 72 -7.86 17.76 12.13
C THR A 72 -8.64 16.78 13.00
N ARG A 73 -9.88 16.46 12.60
CA ARG A 73 -10.75 15.54 13.35
C ARG A 73 -10.24 14.10 13.32
N SER A 74 -9.70 13.68 12.18
CA SER A 74 -9.23 12.32 11.94
C SER A 74 -7.72 12.16 12.14
N ALA A 75 -7.01 13.19 12.58
CA ALA A 75 -5.56 13.14 12.78
C ALA A 75 -5.14 12.00 13.72
N VAL A 76 -5.84 11.84 14.85
CA VAL A 76 -5.53 10.79 15.82
C VAL A 76 -5.83 9.40 15.24
N PRO A 77 -7.03 9.10 14.70
CA PRO A 77 -7.30 7.83 14.03
C PRO A 77 -6.32 7.47 12.90
N LEU A 78 -5.90 8.44 12.08
CA LEU A 78 -4.94 8.22 11.00
C LEU A 78 -3.55 7.85 11.53
N LEU A 79 -3.11 8.52 12.60
CA LEU A 79 -1.85 8.20 13.27
C LEU A 79 -1.91 6.85 13.97
N GLU A 80 -3.02 6.52 14.63
CA GLU A 80 -3.23 5.22 15.25
C GLU A 80 -3.25 4.09 14.23
N TYR A 81 -3.96 4.28 13.11
CA TYR A 81 -3.98 3.32 12.00
C TYR A 81 -2.58 3.09 11.44
N THR A 82 -1.83 4.16 11.17
CA THR A 82 -0.46 4.08 10.64
C THR A 82 0.47 3.40 11.64
N ARG A 83 0.34 3.72 12.94
CA ARG A 83 1.11 3.06 14.00
C ARG A 83 0.80 1.57 14.06
N ALA A 84 -0.48 1.20 14.11
CA ALA A 84 -0.91 -0.19 14.18
C ALA A 84 -0.43 -1.00 12.96
N GLN A 85 -0.51 -0.44 11.76
CA GLN A 85 -0.01 -1.05 10.53
C GLN A 85 1.51 -1.26 10.58
N ASN A 86 2.27 -0.26 11.02
CA ASN A 86 3.72 -0.34 11.13
C ASN A 86 4.15 -1.37 12.19
N GLU A 87 3.52 -1.36 13.38
CA GLU A 87 3.77 -2.34 14.43
C GLU A 87 3.45 -3.78 13.97
N ALA A 88 2.31 -3.98 13.28
CA ALA A 88 1.95 -5.28 12.74
C ALA A 88 3.00 -5.74 11.71
N SER A 89 3.43 -4.85 10.82
CA SER A 89 4.45 -5.15 9.80
C SER A 89 5.79 -5.52 10.43
N GLN A 90 6.22 -4.79 11.47
CA GLN A 90 7.45 -5.10 12.20
C GLN A 90 7.38 -6.47 12.90
N ARG A 91 6.24 -6.80 13.53
CA ARG A 91 6.04 -8.13 14.16
C ARG A 91 6.11 -9.25 13.13
N ILE A 92 5.48 -9.07 11.98
CA ILE A 92 5.52 -10.08 10.89
C ILE A 92 6.96 -10.29 10.42
N VAL A 93 7.70 -9.20 10.20
CA VAL A 93 9.11 -9.27 9.77
C VAL A 93 9.98 -9.95 10.82
N SER A 94 9.82 -9.63 12.11
CA SER A 94 10.62 -10.25 13.18
C SER A 94 10.37 -11.75 13.33
N GLU A 95 9.12 -12.18 13.21
CA GLU A 95 8.76 -13.59 13.25
C GLU A 95 9.31 -14.34 12.04
N LEU A 96 9.19 -13.75 10.84
CA LEU A 96 9.72 -14.33 9.61
C LEU A 96 11.25 -14.46 9.68
N ASP A 97 11.95 -13.45 10.17
CA ASP A 97 13.40 -13.46 10.32
C ASP A 97 13.87 -14.58 11.28
N THR A 98 13.12 -14.79 12.38
CA THR A 98 13.41 -15.87 13.32
C THR A 98 13.22 -17.24 12.69
N GLN A 99 12.16 -17.43 11.90
CA GLN A 99 11.89 -18.69 11.19
C GLN A 99 12.89 -18.95 10.05
N ILE A 100 13.31 -17.90 9.34
CA ILE A 100 14.32 -18.03 8.29
C ILE A 100 15.67 -18.42 8.90
N LYS A 101 16.06 -17.82 10.03
CA LYS A 101 17.28 -18.19 10.74
C LYS A 101 17.26 -19.64 11.23
N SER A 102 16.16 -20.09 11.82
CA SER A 102 16.05 -21.48 12.27
C SER A 102 16.11 -22.47 11.12
N LEU A 103 15.55 -22.14 9.97
CA LEU A 103 15.61 -22.95 8.75
C LEU A 103 17.05 -22.99 8.18
N ASP A 104 17.73 -21.85 8.12
CA ASP A 104 19.12 -21.76 7.67
C ASP A 104 20.07 -22.56 8.58
N ASP A 105 19.90 -22.46 9.90
CA ASP A 105 20.67 -23.23 10.87
C ASP A 105 20.41 -24.74 10.73
N SER A 106 19.14 -25.14 10.57
CA SER A 106 18.77 -26.53 10.36
C SER A 106 19.34 -27.08 9.04
N TYR A 107 19.34 -26.26 7.98
CA TYR A 107 19.93 -26.62 6.71
C TYR A 107 21.45 -26.80 6.82
N LYS A 108 22.17 -25.87 7.46
CA LYS A 108 23.62 -25.99 7.68
C LYS A 108 23.98 -27.20 8.54
N GLN A 109 23.14 -27.53 9.52
CA GLN A 109 23.33 -28.74 10.32
C GLN A 109 23.16 -29.99 9.46
N LEU A 110 22.11 -30.05 8.64
CA LEU A 110 21.85 -31.17 7.74
C LEU A 110 22.97 -31.34 6.71
N GLU A 111 23.47 -30.23 6.15
CA GLU A 111 24.59 -30.23 5.22
C GLU A 111 25.83 -30.88 5.84
N ARG A 112 26.23 -30.44 7.04
CA ARG A 112 27.36 -31.03 7.76
C ARG A 112 27.15 -32.49 8.15
N GLU A 113 25.96 -32.83 8.65
CA GLU A 113 25.73 -34.15 9.21
C GLU A 113 25.51 -35.22 8.14
N VAL A 114 24.90 -34.85 7.01
CA VAL A 114 24.46 -35.80 5.99
C VAL A 114 25.27 -35.68 4.71
N ILE A 115 25.44 -34.48 4.16
CA ILE A 115 26.11 -34.31 2.87
C ILE A 115 27.61 -34.58 3.01
N ASP A 116 28.25 -33.94 3.99
CA ASP A 116 29.71 -34.10 4.18
C ASP A 116 30.06 -35.54 4.58
N LYS A 117 29.32 -36.13 5.53
CA LYS A 117 29.55 -37.52 5.94
C LYS A 117 29.26 -38.54 4.85
N HIS A 118 28.27 -38.27 4.00
CA HIS A 118 27.98 -39.15 2.87
C HIS A 118 29.12 -39.09 1.83
N ALA A 119 29.64 -37.90 1.54
CA ALA A 119 30.79 -37.73 0.66
C ALA A 119 32.02 -38.47 1.18
N GLU A 120 32.35 -38.35 2.48
CA GLU A 120 33.43 -39.11 3.11
C GLU A 120 33.21 -40.63 3.02
N ALA A 121 31.98 -41.10 3.29
CA ALA A 121 31.65 -42.52 3.20
C ALA A 121 31.78 -43.08 1.78
N ASP A 122 31.44 -42.30 0.76
CA ASP A 122 31.60 -42.69 -0.64
C ASP A 122 33.07 -42.75 -1.06
N GLU A 123 33.93 -41.85 -0.55
CA GLU A 123 35.37 -41.94 -0.76
C GLU A 123 35.95 -43.23 -0.15
N VAL A 124 35.60 -43.53 1.11
CA VAL A 124 36.03 -44.76 1.79
C VAL A 124 35.54 -46.00 1.02
N ARG A 125 34.29 -45.99 0.55
CA ARG A 125 33.73 -47.06 -0.27
C ARG A 125 34.50 -47.26 -1.57
N GLN A 126 34.86 -46.18 -2.28
CA GLN A 126 35.65 -46.27 -3.50
C GLN A 126 37.04 -46.85 -3.23
N VAL A 127 37.72 -46.44 -2.17
CA VAL A 127 39.04 -46.98 -1.79
C VAL A 127 38.93 -48.47 -1.46
N ALA A 128 37.92 -48.87 -0.69
CA ALA A 128 37.67 -50.27 -0.36
C ALA A 128 37.40 -51.14 -1.60
N LEU A 129 36.63 -50.63 -2.57
CA LEU A 129 36.37 -51.31 -3.85
C LEU A 129 37.66 -51.49 -4.66
N ARG A 130 38.50 -50.44 -4.77
CA ARG A 130 39.78 -50.51 -5.48
C ARG A 130 40.73 -51.52 -4.83
N LEU A 131 40.84 -51.52 -3.50
CA LEU A 131 41.63 -52.51 -2.75
C LEU A 131 41.17 -53.93 -3.04
N TRP A 132 39.85 -54.17 -3.00
CA TRP A 132 39.29 -55.48 -3.30
C TRP A 132 39.55 -55.93 -4.74
N GLU A 133 39.39 -55.03 -5.72
CA GLU A 133 39.71 -55.31 -7.12
C GLU A 133 41.20 -55.67 -7.29
N THR A 134 42.11 -54.95 -6.62
CA THR A 134 43.54 -55.27 -6.68
C THR A 134 43.87 -56.63 -6.05
N LEU A 135 43.22 -57.00 -4.95
CA LEU A 135 43.38 -58.30 -4.30
C LEU A 135 42.82 -59.46 -5.14
N ARG A 136 41.84 -59.19 -6.00
CA ARG A 136 41.25 -60.18 -6.91
C ARG A 136 42.06 -60.37 -8.19
N LEU A 137 42.81 -59.36 -8.61
CA LEU A 137 43.59 -59.35 -9.85
C LEU A 137 45.06 -59.79 -9.67
N GLY A 138 45.56 -59.87 -8.43
CA GLY A 138 46.87 -60.43 -8.05
C GLY A 138 46.78 -61.88 -7.61
#